data_AF-B6B734-F1
#
_entry.id   AF-B6B734-F1
#
_cell.length_a   1.000
_cell.length_b   1.000
_cell.length_c   1.000
_cell.angle_alpha   90.00
_cell.angle_beta   90.00
_cell.angle_gamma   90.00
#
_symmetry.space_group_name_H-M   'P 1'
#
loop_
_entity.id
_entity.type
_entity.pdbx_description
1 polymer ?
#
loop_
_entity_poly.entity_id
_entity_poly.type
_entity_poly.pdbx_seq_one_letter_code
_entity_poly.pdbx_strand_id
1 'polypeptide(L)'
;MALKPEEVKAEVEATKGKKAKRKNLKTAPEGTTEKKLPGDLRKGLEAHFGGNLGKVRVHSGGNAKDVCKELKARAFTVGNDIFVMKPAFTKDSAFLAHELAHVLQQGKGKMPKAKDGVALTSK
;
A
#
# COMPACT_ATOMS: atom_id res chain seq x y z
N MET A 1 -16.61 5.54 -4.85
CA MET A 1 -17.37 4.31 -4.56
C MET A 1 -16.42 3.30 -3.94
N ALA A 2 -16.87 2.52 -2.96
CA ALA A 2 -16.09 1.38 -2.47
C ALA A 2 -16.07 0.31 -3.58
N LEU A 3 -14.91 -0.23 -3.89
CA LEU A 3 -14.82 -1.36 -4.83
C LEU A 3 -15.44 -2.59 -4.20
N LYS A 4 -16.25 -3.32 -4.97
CA LYS A 4 -16.73 -4.63 -4.55
C LYS A 4 -15.54 -5.59 -4.45
N PRO A 5 -15.61 -6.61 -3.58
CA PRO A 5 -14.52 -7.59 -3.42
C PRO A 5 -14.16 -8.32 -4.73
N GLU A 6 -15.10 -8.50 -5.65
CA GLU A 6 -14.81 -9.07 -6.98
C GLU A 6 -14.00 -8.14 -7.87
N GLU A 7 -14.22 -6.82 -7.80
CA GLU A 7 -13.44 -5.83 -8.54
C GLU A 7 -12.02 -5.71 -7.97
N VAL A 8 -11.88 -5.84 -6.64
CA VAL A 8 -10.56 -5.93 -5.99
C VAL A 8 -9.76 -7.11 -6.54
N LYS A 9 -10.42 -8.27 -6.74
CA LYS A 9 -9.75 -9.43 -7.34
C LYS A 9 -9.29 -9.14 -8.77
N ALA A 10 -10.11 -8.47 -9.59
CA ALA A 10 -9.72 -8.09 -10.96
C ALA A 10 -8.52 -7.14 -10.97
N GLU A 11 -8.51 -6.12 -10.10
CA GLU A 11 -7.39 -5.19 -9.94
C GLU A 11 -6.10 -5.92 -9.50
N VAL A 12 -6.23 -6.86 -8.57
CA VAL A 12 -5.11 -7.71 -8.12
C VAL A 12 -4.57 -8.57 -9.26
N GLU A 13 -5.43 -9.19 -10.06
CA GLU A 13 -4.99 -9.99 -11.21
C GLU A 13 -4.27 -9.13 -12.26
N ALA A 14 -4.70 -7.88 -12.46
CA ALA A 14 -4.06 -6.93 -13.35
C ALA A 14 -2.63 -6.52 -12.92
N THR A 15 -2.26 -6.76 -11.66
CA THR A 15 -0.89 -6.52 -11.15
C THR A 15 0.08 -7.68 -11.39
N LYS A 16 -0.40 -8.86 -11.85
CA LYS A 16 0.42 -10.06 -12.04
C LYS A 16 1.64 -9.76 -12.93
N GLY A 17 2.83 -10.06 -12.42
CA GLY A 17 4.12 -9.91 -13.11
C GLY A 17 4.92 -8.66 -12.72
N LYS A 18 4.28 -7.65 -12.10
CA LYS A 18 4.96 -6.48 -11.55
C LYS A 18 5.19 -6.68 -10.05
N LYS A 19 6.44 -6.53 -9.60
CA LYS A 19 6.81 -6.72 -8.18
C LYS A 19 7.15 -5.40 -7.52
N ALA A 20 6.73 -5.23 -6.26
CA ALA A 20 7.23 -4.16 -5.42
C ALA A 20 8.77 -4.26 -5.30
N LYS A 21 9.44 -3.11 -5.37
CA LYS A 21 10.90 -2.98 -5.20
C LYS A 21 11.21 -2.46 -3.82
N ARG A 22 12.25 -3.03 -3.18
CA ARG A 22 12.81 -2.48 -1.94
C ARG A 22 13.69 -1.28 -2.25
N LYS A 23 13.56 -0.23 -1.45
CA LYS A 23 14.40 0.96 -1.47
C LYS A 23 14.71 1.38 -0.05
N ASN A 24 15.90 1.94 0.15
CA ASN A 24 16.24 2.57 1.41
C ASN A 24 15.53 3.92 1.53
N LEU A 25 14.90 4.14 2.68
CA LEU A 25 14.40 5.43 3.11
C LEU A 25 15.59 6.25 3.60
N LYS A 26 15.72 7.47 3.06
CA LYS A 26 16.66 8.48 3.57
C LYS A 26 16.00 9.34 4.63
N THR A 27 14.71 9.59 4.45
CA THR A 27 13.86 10.41 5.31
C THR A 27 12.71 9.55 5.82
N ALA A 28 12.49 9.56 7.14
CA ALA A 28 11.33 8.90 7.73
C ALA A 28 10.06 9.74 7.48
N PRO A 29 8.91 9.11 7.19
CA PRO A 29 7.66 9.83 7.07
C PRO A 29 7.17 10.33 8.44
N GLU A 30 6.89 11.62 8.54
CA GLU A 30 6.51 12.35 9.75
C GLU A 30 5.38 13.35 9.44
N GLY A 31 4.59 13.69 10.47
CA GLY A 31 3.46 14.62 10.35
C GLY A 31 2.34 14.12 9.44
N THR A 32 2.25 12.81 9.22
CA THR A 32 1.23 12.19 8.37
C THR A 32 -0.06 11.92 9.14
N THR A 33 -1.19 11.94 8.45
CA THR A 33 -2.47 11.50 8.98
C THR A 33 -2.73 10.07 8.55
N GLU A 34 -2.96 9.18 9.51
CA GLU A 34 -3.29 7.78 9.26
C GLU A 34 -4.80 7.55 9.11
N LYS A 35 -5.15 6.57 8.29
CA LYS A 35 -6.51 6.07 8.16
C LYS A 35 -6.53 4.56 8.02
N LYS A 36 -7.57 3.93 8.57
CA LYS A 36 -7.81 2.49 8.39
C LYS A 36 -8.12 2.20 6.92
N LEU A 37 -7.68 1.02 6.45
CA LEU A 37 -8.05 0.53 5.13
C LEU A 37 -9.59 0.39 5.05
N PRO A 38 -10.23 0.81 3.94
CA PRO A 38 -11.66 0.60 3.73
C PRO A 38 -12.04 -0.87 3.90
N GLY A 39 -13.16 -1.13 4.57
CA GLY A 39 -13.57 -2.49 4.94
C GLY A 39 -13.73 -3.44 3.76
N ASP A 40 -14.36 -2.99 2.68
CA ASP A 40 -14.59 -3.78 1.47
C ASP A 40 -13.27 -4.11 0.75
N LEU A 41 -12.39 -3.12 0.61
CA LEU A 41 -11.06 -3.30 0.03
C LEU A 41 -10.25 -4.31 0.85
N ARG A 42 -10.25 -4.14 2.18
CA ARG A 42 -9.58 -5.03 3.11
C ARG A 42 -10.06 -6.47 2.95
N LYS A 43 -11.38 -6.69 2.97
CA LYS A 43 -12.00 -8.02 2.81
C LYS A 43 -11.65 -8.66 1.47
N GLY A 44 -11.69 -7.89 0.37
CA GLY A 44 -11.33 -8.40 -0.96
C GLY A 44 -9.88 -8.87 -1.05
N LEU A 45 -8.95 -8.09 -0.49
CA LEU A 45 -7.53 -8.46 -0.46
C LEU A 45 -7.26 -9.65 0.48
N GLU A 46 -7.87 -9.67 1.67
CA GLU A 46 -7.74 -10.78 2.62
C GLU A 46 -8.28 -12.10 2.02
N ALA A 47 -9.40 -12.06 1.30
CA ALA A 47 -9.98 -13.21 0.63
C ALA A 47 -9.09 -13.75 -0.52
N HIS A 48 -8.39 -12.87 -1.24
CA HIS A 48 -7.52 -13.30 -2.35
C HIS A 48 -6.16 -13.83 -1.88
N PHE A 49 -5.52 -13.14 -0.94
CA PHE A 49 -4.13 -13.41 -0.57
C PHE A 49 -3.97 -14.32 0.65
N GLY A 50 -5.03 -14.47 1.47
CA GLY A 50 -4.94 -15.19 2.74
C GLY A 50 -4.07 -14.47 3.75
N GLY A 51 -4.65 -13.54 4.52
CA GLY A 51 -3.91 -12.76 5.51
C GLY A 51 -4.82 -11.86 6.35
N ASN A 52 -4.23 -11.16 7.32
CA ASN A 52 -4.91 -10.16 8.14
C ASN A 52 -4.36 -8.76 7.82
N LEU A 53 -5.20 -7.92 7.25
CA LEU A 53 -4.90 -6.53 6.88
C LEU A 53 -5.50 -5.51 7.86
N GLY A 54 -5.99 -5.93 9.02
CA GLY A 54 -6.61 -5.02 10.00
C GLY A 54 -5.65 -4.09 10.71
N LYS A 55 -4.37 -4.48 10.73
CA LYS A 55 -3.28 -3.65 11.21
C LYS A 55 -2.77 -2.68 10.14
N VAL A 56 -3.26 -2.78 8.90
CA VAL A 56 -2.81 -1.90 7.81
C VAL A 56 -3.37 -0.50 8.02
N ARG A 57 -2.51 0.49 7.84
CA ARG A 57 -2.83 1.91 7.89
C ARG A 57 -2.39 2.58 6.60
N VAL A 58 -3.20 3.53 6.14
CA VAL A 58 -2.90 4.37 4.98
C VAL A 58 -2.64 5.78 5.48
N HIS A 59 -1.42 6.26 5.28
CA HIS A 59 -0.90 7.55 5.69
C HIS A 59 -0.87 8.51 4.51
N SER A 60 -1.24 9.76 4.75
CA SER A 60 -1.12 10.85 3.77
C SER A 60 -0.83 12.18 4.45
N GLY A 61 -0.41 13.18 3.68
CA GLY A 61 -0.02 14.49 4.23
C GLY A 61 1.41 14.47 4.81
N GLY A 62 1.74 15.47 5.63
CA GLY A 62 3.10 15.64 6.16
C GLY A 62 4.17 15.68 5.07
N ASN A 63 5.32 15.06 5.36
CA ASN A 63 6.41 14.89 4.40
C ASN A 63 6.25 13.65 3.49
N ALA A 64 5.14 12.90 3.56
CA ALA A 64 4.96 11.66 2.79
C ALA A 64 5.06 11.89 1.27
N LYS A 65 4.64 13.06 0.80
CA LYS A 65 4.77 13.47 -0.61
C LYS A 65 6.23 13.57 -1.04
N ASP A 66 7.10 14.12 -0.19
CA ASP A 66 8.51 14.31 -0.51
C ASP A 66 9.25 12.97 -0.45
N VAL A 67 8.97 12.12 0.54
CA VAL A 67 9.48 10.75 0.58
C VAL A 67 9.06 9.96 -0.68
N CYS A 68 7.81 10.11 -1.13
CA CYS A 68 7.35 9.50 -2.39
C CYS A 68 8.17 9.98 -3.61
N LYS A 69 8.49 11.28 -3.70
CA LYS A 69 9.34 11.83 -4.77
C LYS A 69 10.77 11.29 -4.71
N GLU A 70 11.37 11.26 -3.52
CA GLU A 70 12.72 10.70 -3.32
C GLU A 70 12.79 9.25 -3.79
N LEU A 71 11.76 8.48 -3.44
CA LEU A 71 11.60 7.10 -3.84
C LEU A 71 11.13 6.94 -5.30
N LYS A 72 10.83 8.02 -6.02
CA LYS A 72 10.26 8.01 -7.38
C LYS A 72 9.05 7.07 -7.51
N ALA A 73 8.13 7.15 -6.54
CA ALA A 73 6.95 6.30 -6.43
C ALA A 73 5.70 7.13 -6.08
N ARG A 74 4.50 6.61 -6.38
CA ARG A 74 3.22 7.25 -6.02
C ARG A 74 2.76 6.87 -4.61
N ALA A 75 3.17 5.69 -4.17
CA ALA A 75 3.00 5.19 -2.81
C ALA A 75 4.20 4.34 -2.41
N PHE A 76 4.39 4.17 -1.11
CA PHE A 76 5.36 3.25 -0.55
C PHE A 76 4.82 2.58 0.71
N THR A 77 5.40 1.46 1.10
CA THR A 77 4.98 0.66 2.25
C THR A 77 6.15 0.38 3.17
N VAL A 78 5.95 0.58 4.48
CA VAL A 78 6.90 0.27 5.54
C VAL A 78 6.18 -0.60 6.55
N GLY A 79 6.57 -1.87 6.66
CA GLY A 79 5.86 -2.79 7.55
C GLY A 79 4.38 -2.93 7.18
N ASN A 80 3.50 -2.44 8.06
CA ASN A 80 2.04 -2.44 7.90
C ASN A 80 1.48 -1.10 7.40
N ASP A 81 2.33 -0.09 7.24
CA ASP A 81 1.92 1.29 6.98
C ASP A 81 2.18 1.65 5.52
N ILE A 82 1.18 2.23 4.87
CA ILE A 82 1.20 2.58 3.44
C ILE A 82 1.13 4.09 3.35
N PHE A 83 2.12 4.71 2.75
CA PHE A 83 2.19 6.16 2.58
C PHE A 83 1.89 6.51 1.14
N VAL A 84 0.95 7.45 0.93
CA VAL A 84 0.54 7.90 -0.40
C VAL A 84 0.97 9.34 -0.65
N MET A 85 1.38 9.62 -1.89
CA MET A 85 1.89 10.95 -2.28
C MET A 85 0.82 12.05 -2.20
N LYS A 86 -0.45 11.70 -2.42
CA LYS A 86 -1.58 12.64 -2.43
C LYS A 86 -2.70 12.12 -1.53
N PRO A 87 -3.34 12.98 -0.72
CA PRO A 87 -4.45 12.57 0.14
C PRO A 87 -5.64 12.01 -0.65
N ALA A 88 -5.83 12.42 -1.91
CA ALA A 88 -6.86 11.86 -2.79
C ALA A 88 -6.73 10.32 -2.97
N PHE A 89 -5.51 9.79 -2.96
CA PHE A 89 -5.27 8.36 -3.11
C PHE A 89 -5.76 7.54 -1.91
N THR A 90 -5.95 8.15 -0.74
CA THR A 90 -6.53 7.45 0.43
C THR A 90 -7.99 7.05 0.24
N LYS A 91 -8.68 7.70 -0.71
CA LYS A 91 -10.08 7.42 -1.05
C LYS A 91 -10.23 6.59 -2.33
N ASP A 92 -9.13 6.38 -3.05
CA ASP A 92 -9.10 5.65 -4.30
C ASP A 92 -8.86 4.16 -4.03
N SER A 93 -9.94 3.39 -4.02
CA SER A 93 -9.88 1.97 -3.68
C SER A 93 -9.13 1.16 -4.74
N ALA A 94 -9.18 1.57 -6.01
CA ALA A 94 -8.50 0.87 -7.11
C ALA A 94 -7.00 1.07 -6.99
N PHE A 95 -6.57 2.32 -6.80
CA PHE A 95 -5.18 2.64 -6.52
C PHE A 95 -4.65 1.86 -5.30
N LEU A 96 -5.37 1.87 -4.18
CA LEU A 96 -4.95 1.14 -2.99
C LEU A 96 -4.92 -0.37 -3.19
N ALA A 97 -5.88 -0.95 -3.92
CA ALA A 97 -5.89 -2.37 -4.27
C ALA A 97 -4.64 -2.74 -5.06
N HIS A 98 -4.31 -1.95 -6.09
CA HIS A 98 -3.14 -2.14 -6.94
C HIS A 98 -1.83 -2.10 -6.13
N GLU A 99 -1.65 -1.07 -5.30
CA GLU A 99 -0.44 -0.91 -4.50
C GLU A 99 -0.29 -2.03 -3.46
N LEU A 100 -1.38 -2.39 -2.77
CA LEU A 100 -1.38 -3.49 -1.80
C LEU A 100 -1.16 -4.85 -2.44
N ALA A 101 -1.70 -5.09 -3.63
CA ALA A 101 -1.50 -6.33 -4.37
C ALA A 101 -0.01 -6.59 -4.60
N HIS A 102 0.75 -5.58 -5.04
CA HIS A 102 2.20 -5.70 -5.23
C HIS A 102 2.96 -6.04 -3.95
N VAL A 103 2.57 -5.41 -2.83
CA VAL A 103 3.16 -5.65 -1.51
C VAL A 103 2.89 -7.08 -1.05
N LEU A 104 1.64 -7.53 -1.14
CA LEU A 104 1.21 -8.86 -0.72
C LEU A 104 1.78 -9.95 -1.62
N GLN A 105 1.84 -9.74 -2.94
CA GLN A 105 2.53 -10.64 -3.85
C GLN A 105 4.01 -10.79 -3.49
N GLN A 106 4.70 -9.69 -3.18
CA GLN A 106 6.09 -9.75 -2.75
C GLN A 106 6.24 -10.49 -1.41
N GLY A 107 5.30 -10.29 -0.47
CA GLY A 107 5.31 -10.92 0.85
C GLY A 107 4.66 -12.30 0.90
N LYS A 108 4.31 -12.91 -0.24
CA LYS A 108 3.63 -14.21 -0.34
C LYS A 108 2.33 -14.26 0.48
N GLY A 109 1.48 -13.26 0.29
CA GLY A 109 0.18 -13.10 0.94
C GLY A 109 0.22 -12.36 2.29
N LYS A 110 1.41 -11.94 2.74
CA LYS A 110 1.59 -11.24 4.02
C LYS A 110 2.20 -9.87 3.80
N MET A 111 1.87 -8.91 4.67
CA MET A 111 2.61 -7.65 4.72
C MET A 111 4.08 -7.93 5.07
N PRO A 112 5.04 -7.23 4.45
CA PRO A 112 6.45 -7.36 4.79
C PRO A 112 6.66 -7.00 6.26
N LYS A 113 7.62 -7.67 6.91
CA LYS A 113 8.06 -7.22 8.23
C LYS A 113 8.67 -5.83 8.10
N ALA A 114 8.33 -4.93 9.02
CA ALA A 114 8.99 -3.64 9.13
C ALA A 114 10.51 -3.89 9.24
N LYS A 115 11.26 -3.23 8.37
CA LYS A 115 12.72 -3.19 8.44
C LYS A 115 13.09 -1.73 8.52
N ASP A 116 13.94 -1.41 9.48
CA ASP A 116 14.38 -0.04 9.69
C ASP A 116 15.01 0.50 8.39
N GLY A 117 14.60 1.72 8.01
CA GLY A 117 15.09 2.38 6.81
C GLY A 117 14.75 1.69 5.49
N VAL A 118 13.82 0.73 5.41
CA VAL A 118 13.45 0.06 4.15
C VAL A 118 11.98 0.24 3.81
N ALA A 119 11.72 0.77 2.63
CA ALA A 119 10.39 0.87 2.02
C ALA A 119 10.23 -0.07 0.83
N LEU A 120 9.01 -0.55 0.62
CA LEU A 120 8.56 -1.13 -0.64
C LEU A 120 7.86 -0.10 -1.50
N THR A 121 8.22 -0.03 -2.76
CA THR A 121 7.59 0.85 -3.74
C THR A 121 7.09 0.04 -4.91
N SER A 122 5.86 0.28 -5.34
CA SER A 122 5.36 -0.21 -6.63
C SER A 122 5.51 0.89 -7.67
N LYS A 123 5.61 0.52 -8.96
CA LYS A 123 5.83 1.44 -10.07
C LYS A 123 4.80 1.20 -11.17
#